data_AF-A0A397TR97-F1
#
_entry.id   AF-A0A397TR97-F1
#
_cell.length_a   1.000
_cell.length_b   1.000
_cell.length_c   1.000
_cell.angle_alpha   90.00
_cell.angle_beta   90.00
_cell.angle_gamma   90.00
#
_symmetry.space_group_name_H-M   'P 1'
#
loop_
_entity.id
_entity.type
_entity.pdbx_description
1 polymer ?
#
loop_
_entity_poly.entity_id
_entity_poly.type
_entity_poly.pdbx_seq_one_letter_code
_entity_poly.pdbx_strand_id
1 'polypeptide(L)'
;MITVSKSVMKDKVLNNESICNEGQTDTLLEYLTAVFTIHDMLSTLPNNKAAGPSTIKYEDIKHSDDTSKQFLLDYFNIIKDKNVMPSEWSEALLFPIPKPKEWNYDINNTTSFS
;
A
#
# COMPACT_ATOMS: atom_id res chain seq x y z
N MET A 1 -6.16 -20.90 17.76
CA MET A 1 -7.26 -20.23 18.48
C MET A 1 -6.68 -19.09 19.29
N ILE A 2 -6.68 -17.87 18.74
CA ILE A 2 -6.67 -16.62 19.51
C ILE A 2 -7.68 -15.73 18.80
N THR A 3 -8.83 -15.57 19.43
CA THR A 3 -9.90 -14.65 19.06
C THR A 3 -9.54 -13.30 19.67
N VAL A 4 -9.30 -12.27 18.85
CA VAL A 4 -9.37 -10.89 19.32
C VAL A 4 -10.61 -10.27 18.71
N SER A 5 -11.48 -9.83 19.61
CA SER A 5 -12.90 -9.60 19.41
C SER A 5 -13.21 -8.57 18.32
N LYS A 6 -14.12 -8.96 17.43
CA LYS A 6 -14.75 -8.15 16.36
C LYS A 6 -15.63 -6.98 16.88
N SER A 7 -15.45 -6.56 18.13
CA SER A 7 -16.40 -5.72 18.88
C SER A 7 -15.96 -4.27 19.15
N VAL A 8 -14.75 -3.85 18.75
CA VAL A 8 -14.26 -2.49 19.06
C VAL A 8 -14.40 -1.51 17.88
N MET A 9 -14.73 -1.98 16.67
CA MET A 9 -14.82 -1.13 15.46
C MET A 9 -16.22 -1.01 14.86
N LYS A 10 -17.30 -1.16 15.64
CA LYS A 10 -18.67 -1.07 15.07
C LYS A 10 -19.59 -0.02 15.68
N ASP A 11 -19.24 0.61 16.79
CA ASP A 11 -20.23 1.42 17.52
C ASP A 11 -20.15 2.93 17.26
N LYS A 12 -19.59 3.36 16.11
CA LYS A 12 -19.70 4.76 15.65
C LYS A 12 -20.18 4.93 14.20
N VAL A 13 -20.67 3.86 13.56
CA VAL A 13 -21.15 3.92 12.16
C VAL A 13 -22.65 3.62 12.09
N LEU A 14 -23.43 4.22 12.97
CA LEU A 14 -24.85 4.45 12.79
C LEU A 14 -25.16 5.82 13.38
N ASN A 15 -25.06 6.86 12.55
CA ASN A 15 -26.06 7.90 12.42
C ASN A 15 -25.67 8.84 11.28
N ASN A 16 -26.67 9.06 10.42
CA ASN A 16 -26.63 9.88 9.22
C ASN A 16 -26.14 11.31 9.49
N GLU A 17 -25.28 11.79 8.59
CA GLU A 17 -25.27 13.09 7.90
C GLU A 17 -23.82 13.56 7.63
N SER A 18 -23.62 14.04 6.41
CA SER A 18 -22.37 14.52 5.83
C SER A 18 -21.56 15.42 6.77
N ILE A 19 -20.26 15.21 6.85
CA ILE A 19 -19.18 16.23 6.79
C ILE A 19 -17.87 15.42 6.65
N CYS A 20 -17.37 15.23 5.42
CA CYS A 20 -15.93 15.06 5.26
C CYS A 20 -15.37 16.46 5.43
N ASN A 21 -14.87 16.77 6.64
CA ASN A 21 -14.31 18.09 6.94
C ASN A 21 -13.21 18.39 5.91
N GLU A 22 -13.48 19.36 5.02
CA GLU A 22 -12.44 20.05 4.28
C GLU A 22 -11.54 20.75 5.31
N GLY A 23 -10.24 20.48 5.22
CA GLY A 23 -9.23 21.32 5.84
C GLY A 23 -8.75 20.92 7.22
N GLN A 24 -8.20 19.70 7.37
CA GLN A 24 -6.99 19.52 8.18
C GLN A 24 -6.31 18.20 7.80
N THR A 25 -5.51 18.21 6.73
CA THR A 25 -4.51 17.15 6.54
C THR A 25 -3.57 17.23 7.74
N ASP A 26 -3.40 16.13 8.47
CA ASP A 26 -2.47 16.06 9.60
C ASP A 26 -1.13 16.68 9.20
N THR A 27 -0.68 17.69 9.94
CA THR A 27 0.60 18.37 9.70
C THR A 27 1.78 17.40 9.68
N LEU A 28 1.63 16.24 10.34
CA LEU A 28 2.58 15.12 10.29
C LEU A 28 2.66 14.47 8.91
N LEU A 29 1.55 14.33 8.19
CA LEU A 29 1.51 13.70 6.87
C LEU A 29 2.08 14.63 5.80
N GLU A 30 1.81 15.93 5.91
CA GLU A 30 2.44 16.97 5.11
C GLU A 30 3.95 17.02 5.35
N TYR A 31 4.38 16.98 6.63
CA TYR A 31 5.79 16.94 7.02
C TYR A 31 6.51 15.70 6.49
N LEU A 32 5.91 14.51 6.58
CA LEU A 32 6.51 13.27 6.06
C LEU A 32 6.62 13.26 4.53
N THR A 33 5.64 13.85 3.83
CA THR A 33 5.69 14.02 2.37
C THR A 33 6.75 15.06 1.95
N ALA A 34 6.96 16.11 2.75
CA ALA A 34 7.94 17.15 2.47
C ALA A 34 9.39 16.76 2.83
N VAL A 35 9.58 16.01 3.92
CA VAL A 35 10.90 15.57 4.40
C VAL A 35 11.43 14.39 3.59
N PHE A 36 10.56 13.53 3.07
CA PHE A 36 10.96 12.39 2.25
C PHE A 36 10.71 12.68 0.78
N THR A 37 11.79 12.91 0.02
CA THR A 37 11.63 13.19 -1.41
C THR A 37 11.23 11.93 -2.17
N ILE A 38 10.59 12.09 -3.34
CA ILE A 38 10.28 10.95 -4.21
C ILE A 38 11.54 10.16 -4.59
N HIS A 39 12.69 10.80 -4.68
CA HIS A 39 13.97 10.14 -4.93
C HIS A 39 14.40 9.26 -3.76
N ASP A 40 14.22 9.74 -2.52
CA ASP A 40 14.51 8.95 -1.33
C ASP A 40 13.56 7.75 -1.23
N MET A 41 12.27 7.94 -1.50
CA MET A 41 11.29 6.84 -1.62
C MET A 41 11.75 5.78 -2.60
N LEU A 42 12.04 6.19 -3.84
CA LEU A 42 12.42 5.27 -4.90
C LEU A 42 13.75 4.57 -4.60
N SER A 43 14.68 5.23 -3.90
CA SER A 43 15.95 4.61 -3.52
C SER A 43 15.77 3.39 -2.60
N THR A 44 14.74 3.40 -1.75
CA THR A 44 14.46 2.30 -0.80
C THR A 44 13.80 1.08 -1.44
N LEU A 45 13.26 1.20 -2.66
CA LEU A 45 12.57 0.09 -3.31
C LEU A 45 13.57 -1.06 -3.59
N PRO A 46 13.18 -2.32 -3.35
CA PRO A 46 14.06 -3.46 -3.64
C PRO A 46 14.17 -3.73 -5.15
N ASN A 47 15.34 -4.17 -5.60
CA ASN A 47 15.53 -4.60 -6.98
C ASN A 47 15.13 -6.08 -7.19
N ASN A 48 14.89 -6.45 -8.44
CA ASN A 48 14.56 -7.79 -8.92
C ASN A 48 13.28 -8.37 -8.32
N LYS A 49 12.32 -7.51 -7.98
CA LYS A 49 10.97 -7.96 -7.62
C LYS A 49 10.16 -8.31 -8.88
N ALA A 50 9.22 -9.23 -8.71
CA ALA A 50 8.31 -9.59 -9.77
C ALA A 50 7.47 -8.36 -10.15
N ALA A 51 7.41 -8.06 -11.44
CA ALA A 51 6.47 -7.07 -11.95
C ALA A 51 5.04 -7.59 -11.79
N GLY A 52 4.10 -6.66 -11.60
CA GLY A 52 2.68 -6.97 -11.68
C GLY A 52 2.24 -7.28 -13.13
N PRO A 53 0.93 -7.46 -13.36
CA PRO A 53 0.37 -7.69 -14.70
C PRO A 53 0.71 -6.63 -15.74
N SER A 54 1.00 -5.39 -15.29
CA SER A 54 1.42 -4.28 -16.15
C SER A 54 2.84 -4.45 -16.70
N THR A 55 3.62 -5.40 -16.19
CA THR A 55 5.05 -5.64 -16.50
C THR A 55 6.02 -4.53 -16.08
N ILE A 56 5.50 -3.44 -15.49
CA ILE A 56 6.31 -2.33 -14.94
C ILE A 56 7.01 -2.81 -13.66
N LYS A 57 8.33 -2.69 -13.63
CA LYS A 57 9.18 -3.03 -12.49
C LYS A 57 9.52 -1.79 -11.68
N TYR A 58 10.01 -1.99 -10.45
CA TYR A 58 10.49 -0.88 -9.63
C TYR A 58 11.70 -0.17 -10.26
N GLU A 59 12.55 -0.91 -10.97
CA GLU A 59 13.65 -0.34 -11.73
C GLU A 59 13.17 0.64 -12.81
N ASP A 60 12.04 0.36 -13.46
CA ASP A 60 11.50 1.25 -14.50
C ASP A 60 11.07 2.60 -13.90
N ILE A 61 10.50 2.58 -12.68
CA ILE A 61 10.09 3.79 -11.95
C ILE A 61 11.31 4.54 -11.39
N LYS A 62 12.35 3.82 -10.94
CA LYS A 62 13.61 4.45 -10.48
C LYS A 62 14.31 5.21 -11.61
N HIS A 63 14.37 4.61 -12.79
CA HIS A 63 15.07 5.15 -13.96
C HIS A 63 14.18 6.06 -14.83
N SER A 64 12.91 6.27 -14.48
CA SER A 64 12.06 7.21 -15.20
C SER A 64 12.60 8.64 -15.06
N ASP A 65 12.20 9.51 -15.97
CA ASP A 65 12.54 10.93 -15.89
C ASP A 65 11.86 11.62 -14.71
N ASP A 66 12.35 12.81 -14.35
CA ASP A 66 11.85 13.56 -13.21
C ASP A 66 10.43 14.10 -13.44
N THR A 67 10.02 14.34 -14.70
CA THR A 67 8.63 14.73 -15.01
C THR A 67 7.67 13.58 -14.70
N SER A 68 8.01 12.35 -15.09
CA SER A 68 7.24 11.15 -14.74
C SER A 68 7.18 10.93 -13.22
N LYS A 69 8.29 11.13 -12.51
CA LYS A 69 8.31 11.03 -11.04
C LYS A 69 7.41 12.10 -10.42
N GLN A 70 7.53 13.35 -10.84
CA GLN A 70 6.70 14.44 -10.34
C GLN A 70 5.21 14.18 -10.58
N PHE A 71 4.86 13.69 -11.77
CA PHE A 71 3.49 13.28 -12.08
C PHE A 71 2.97 12.22 -11.10
N LEU A 72 3.76 11.19 -10.79
CA LEU A 72 3.39 10.17 -9.82
C LEU A 72 3.18 10.79 -8.43
N LEU A 73 4.10 11.65 -7.99
CA LEU A 73 4.00 12.34 -6.70
C LEU A 73 2.72 13.16 -6.60
N ASP A 74 2.42 13.97 -7.62
CA ASP A 74 1.21 14.79 -7.68
C ASP A 74 -0.05 13.92 -7.68
N TYR A 75 -0.04 12.83 -8.46
CA TYR A 75 -1.15 11.88 -8.50
C TYR A 75 -1.42 11.24 -7.12
N PHE A 76 -0.37 10.78 -6.43
CA PHE A 76 -0.51 10.23 -5.07
C PHE A 76 -0.93 11.28 -4.05
N ASN A 77 -0.45 12.52 -4.19
CA ASN A 77 -0.90 13.64 -3.35
C ASN A 77 -2.39 13.93 -3.55
N ILE A 78 -2.89 13.90 -4.79
CA ILE A 78 -4.32 14.06 -5.07
C ILE A 78 -5.14 12.94 -4.41
N ILE A 79 -4.70 11.68 -4.51
CA ILE A 79 -5.37 10.54 -3.85
C ILE A 79 -5.40 10.74 -2.33
N LYS A 80 -4.27 11.17 -1.76
CA LYS A 80 -4.11 11.47 -0.34
C LYS A 80 -5.05 12.57 0.11
N ASP A 81 -5.05 13.70 -0.59
CA ASP A 81 -5.80 14.90 -0.21
C ASP A 81 -7.31 14.70 -0.37
N LYS A 82 -7.73 13.95 -1.41
CA LYS A 82 -9.15 13.63 -1.64
C LYS A 82 -9.62 12.44 -0.81
N ASN A 83 -8.70 11.65 -0.25
CA ASN A 83 -8.97 10.40 0.44
C ASN A 83 -9.87 9.43 -0.38
N VAL A 84 -9.67 9.42 -1.70
CA VAL A 84 -10.42 8.56 -2.64
C VAL A 84 -9.45 7.55 -3.24
N MET A 85 -9.60 6.29 -2.84
CA MET A 85 -8.84 5.18 -3.41
C MET A 85 -9.55 4.61 -4.66
N PRO A 86 -8.82 4.30 -5.75
CA PRO A 86 -9.41 3.61 -6.89
C PRO A 86 -10.04 2.27 -6.44
N SER A 87 -11.27 2.01 -6.87
CA SER A 87 -11.98 0.76 -6.54
C SER A 87 -11.21 -0.47 -6.99
N GLU A 88 -10.49 -0.38 -8.10
CA GLU A 88 -9.66 -1.40 -8.70
C GLU A 88 -8.51 -1.82 -7.78
N TRP A 89 -8.04 -0.95 -6.89
CA TRP A 89 -6.98 -1.30 -5.93
C TRP A 89 -7.51 -2.17 -4.78
N SER A 90 -8.83 -2.22 -4.60
CA SER A 90 -9.47 -3.18 -3.68
C SER A 90 -9.66 -4.56 -4.30
N GLU A 91 -9.47 -4.69 -5.62
CA GLU A 91 -9.54 -5.96 -6.34
C GLU A 91 -8.19 -6.68 -6.27
N ALA A 92 -8.10 -7.71 -5.43
CA ALA A 92 -6.89 -8.50 -5.29
C ALA A 92 -6.82 -9.60 -6.36
N LEU A 93 -5.73 -9.61 -7.14
CA LEU A 93 -5.38 -10.79 -7.94
C LEU A 93 -4.80 -11.87 -7.02
N LEU A 94 -5.61 -12.89 -6.74
CA LEU A 94 -5.24 -14.01 -5.88
C LEU A 94 -4.46 -15.06 -6.68
N PHE A 95 -3.13 -15.03 -6.53
CA PHE A 95 -2.27 -16.10 -7.01
C PHE A 95 -1.85 -16.98 -5.82
N PRO A 96 -2.18 -18.29 -5.83
CA PRO A 96 -1.65 -19.19 -4.81
C PRO A 96 -0.13 -19.26 -4.95
N ILE A 97 0.59 -18.97 -3.86
CA ILE A 97 2.04 -19.20 -3.80
C ILE A 97 2.24 -20.71 -3.51
N PRO A 98 2.79 -21.49 -4.46
CA PRO A 98 2.98 -22.91 -4.25
C PRO A 98 3.95 -23.12 -3.07
N LYS A 99 3.53 -23.94 -2.11
CA LYS A 99 4.38 -24.32 -0.98
C LYS A 99 5.36 -25.40 -1.45
N PRO A 100 6.65 -25.33 -1.10
CA PRO A 100 7.64 -26.31 -1.52
C PRO A 100 7.40 -27.69 -0.90
N LYS A 101 6.75 -27.74 0.27
CA LYS A 101 6.40 -28.97 0.99
C LYS A 101 5.01 -28.82 1.60
N GLU A 102 4.26 -29.92 1.69
CA GLU A 102 3.00 -29.94 2.41
C GLU A 102 3.22 -29.70 3.91
N TRP A 103 2.28 -29.01 4.54
CA TRP A 103 2.36 -28.63 5.95
C TRP A 103 2.57 -29.86 6.86
N ASN A 104 1.78 -30.92 6.69
CA ASN A 104 1.84 -32.16 7.47
C ASN A 104 1.90 -31.97 9.01
N TYR A 105 1.38 -30.84 9.52
CA TYR A 105 1.41 -30.48 10.94
C TYR A 105 2.81 -30.39 11.55
N ASP A 106 3.85 -30.30 10.72
CA ASP A 106 5.23 -30.17 11.15
C ASP A 106 5.67 -28.71 10.98
N ILE A 107 5.98 -28.06 12.10
CA ILE A 107 6.35 -26.64 12.16
C ILE A 107 7.56 -26.30 11.28
N ASN A 108 8.43 -27.27 11.02
CA ASN A 108 9.58 -27.12 10.13
C ASN A 108 9.16 -26.99 8.65
N ASN A 109 7.91 -27.30 8.31
CA ASN A 109 7.34 -27.14 6.96
C ASN A 109 6.62 -25.80 6.79
N THR A 110 6.73 -24.88 7.76
CA THR A 110 6.36 -23.48 7.50
C THR A 110 7.38 -22.88 6.53
N THR A 111 6.92 -22.12 5.54
CA THR A 111 7.80 -21.42 4.59
C THR A 111 8.56 -20.31 5.30
N SER A 112 9.73 -20.62 5.86
CA SER A 112 10.73 -19.63 6.22
C SER A 112 11.47 -19.23 4.95
N PHE A 113 11.31 -17.98 4.52
CA PHE A 113 12.22 -17.39 3.54
C PHE A 113 13.56 -17.16 4.27
N SER A 114 14.55 -18.01 4.00
CA SER A 114 15.95 -17.85 4.42
C SER A 114 16.69 -16.94 3.45
#